data_AF-A0A1W2H7A3-F1
#
_entry.id   AF-A0A1W2H7A3-F1
#
_cell.length_a   1.000
_cell.length_b   1.000
_cell.length_c   1.000
_cell.angle_alpha   90.00
_cell.angle_beta   90.00
_cell.angle_gamma   90.00
#
_symmetry.space_group_name_H-M   'P 1'
#
loop_
_entity.id
_entity.type
_entity.pdbx_description
1 polymer ?
#
loop_
_entity_poly.entity_id
_entity_poly.type
_entity_poly.pdbx_seq_one_letter_code
_entity_poly.pdbx_strand_id
1 'polypeptide(L)'
;MRYNKINIVRVKESKTIIDVKEQFKERKDFFSFREKAYEEKLEFECLQCGQKISISKSSRNNLYFKHNPNTTACLLKDSRFSESDWEIYKKIVYSKESDRHKFLKEAIGNKLQRVAGIDLNKLWIDDRYLIIDGEKRRPDVYCEFRDRKIVFEIQLSDLSPRYMIERNSFYEKHGIYLIWILDNFNYLNQSNSHLNIKYLSGHQNFFVFNESSSEFKLDCRFKKNYIFEKKEVRCKWQTATIGLESLIFEENHKEVYYYHYENGKKSKDEYLKRLNAKKQKSIVESKMIQEKAWKISRVEEFIKNLKFYYKHRIADYSHFRAYLENSEKGELQIINERIGYEKSPNKLFLFLETTKNKNYQFLSFILDVIQIKMDINLKNDKGKTIFEIIVSDLEFSLEQLLSMVKSLLHRGYILQESDFKAWTERGFEQKDSGWYYLFEKFTGGQHLDVIEKVFEMRHGNVVLMIESVKRNIFIHSNYGSPSEIRNWVAFANNAIEYYAEYWEFIELAFQHYGNWEEIVNSDLLNKQSLNNKMERYQKNKPKIAVEFVEVFFELYEEVYNTSPDLKNSHSYYLIDWGFYSE
;
A
#
# COMPACT_ATOMS: atom_id res chain seq x y z
N MET A 1 -31.61 41.57 31.30
CA MET A 1 -30.50 41.85 30.36
C MET A 1 -29.57 42.91 30.96
N ARG A 2 -28.27 42.63 31.07
CA ARG A 2 -27.27 43.65 31.47
C ARG A 2 -26.99 44.55 30.25
N TYR A 3 -27.47 45.78 30.28
CA TYR A 3 -27.15 46.78 29.24
C TYR A 3 -25.70 47.25 29.39
N ASN A 4 -24.97 47.33 28.28
CA ASN A 4 -23.60 47.85 28.27
C ASN A 4 -23.60 49.35 28.61
N LYS A 5 -22.64 49.75 29.47
CA LYS A 5 -22.46 51.14 29.89
C LYS A 5 -21.68 51.89 28.83
N ILE A 6 -22.20 53.02 28.39
CA ILE A 6 -21.58 53.91 27.42
C ILE A 6 -21.01 55.10 28.18
N ASN A 7 -19.75 55.41 27.88
CA ASN A 7 -19.05 56.52 28.52
C ASN A 7 -18.98 57.76 27.63
N ILE A 8 -19.36 57.67 26.35
CA ILE A 8 -19.27 58.80 25.42
C ILE A 8 -20.55 58.95 24.59
N VAL A 9 -21.12 60.15 24.53
CA VAL A 9 -22.35 60.46 23.77
C VAL A 9 -22.27 61.82 23.11
N ARG A 10 -23.13 62.07 22.12
CA ARG A 10 -23.30 63.38 21.48
C ARG A 10 -24.61 64.01 21.95
N VAL A 11 -24.59 65.28 22.34
CA VAL A 11 -25.81 66.08 22.56
C VAL A 11 -26.37 66.46 21.20
N LYS A 12 -27.65 66.19 20.95
CA LYS A 12 -28.27 66.30 19.63
C LYS A 12 -28.35 67.74 19.14
N GLU A 13 -28.65 68.65 20.05
CA GLU A 13 -28.91 70.07 19.80
C GLU A 13 -27.62 70.85 19.50
N SER A 14 -26.63 70.73 20.38
CA SER A 14 -25.35 71.44 20.30
C SER A 14 -24.28 70.70 19.48
N LYS A 15 -24.51 69.43 19.17
CA LYS A 15 -23.51 68.48 18.63
C LYS A 15 -22.26 68.30 19.50
N THR A 16 -22.28 68.77 20.76
CA THR A 16 -21.15 68.61 21.68
C THR A 16 -21.00 67.15 22.11
N ILE A 17 -19.76 66.71 22.27
CA ILE A 17 -19.42 65.37 22.75
C ILE A 17 -19.21 65.42 24.26
N ILE A 18 -19.81 64.47 24.95
CA ILE A 18 -19.70 64.28 26.40
C ILE A 18 -19.00 62.95 26.65
N ASP A 19 -17.84 62.99 27.31
CA ASP A 19 -17.22 61.80 27.91
C ASP A 19 -17.37 61.85 29.43
N VAL A 20 -18.09 60.86 29.94
CA VAL A 20 -18.42 60.67 31.35
C VAL A 20 -17.16 60.68 32.23
N LYS A 21 -16.08 60.01 31.78
CA LYS A 21 -14.85 59.84 32.56
C LYS A 21 -13.98 61.09 32.54
N GLU A 22 -13.99 61.86 31.44
CA GLU A 22 -13.17 63.06 31.31
C GLU A 22 -13.82 64.28 31.95
N GLN A 23 -15.13 64.45 31.76
CA GLN A 23 -15.85 65.66 32.15
C GLN A 23 -16.34 65.63 33.60
N PHE A 24 -16.51 64.44 34.19
CA PHE A 24 -17.04 64.29 35.54
C PHE A 24 -16.08 63.48 36.40
N LYS A 25 -15.24 64.17 37.18
CA LYS A 25 -14.28 63.56 38.10
C LYS A 25 -14.95 63.15 39.41
N GLU A 26 -15.94 63.91 39.87
CA GLU A 26 -16.70 63.60 41.08
C GLU A 26 -18.14 63.19 40.78
N ARG A 27 -18.73 62.38 41.68
CA ARG A 27 -20.12 61.92 41.53
C ARG A 27 -21.13 63.09 41.53
N LYS A 28 -20.88 64.13 42.34
CA LYS A 28 -21.78 65.28 42.47
C LYS A 28 -21.94 66.01 41.12
N ASP A 29 -20.87 66.13 40.35
CA ASP A 29 -20.87 66.82 39.06
C ASP A 29 -21.81 66.15 38.04
N PHE A 30 -21.84 64.82 38.00
CA PHE A 30 -22.70 64.08 37.08
C PHE A 30 -24.19 64.16 37.47
N PHE A 31 -24.50 64.21 38.77
CA PHE A 31 -25.88 64.39 39.24
C PHE A 31 -26.41 65.78 38.87
N SER A 32 -25.64 66.83 39.13
CA SER A 32 -25.98 68.20 38.73
C SER A 32 -26.14 68.33 37.21
N PHE A 33 -25.30 67.64 36.44
CA PHE A 33 -25.45 67.57 34.98
C PHE A 33 -26.75 66.89 34.55
N ARG A 34 -27.14 65.80 35.21
CA ARG A 34 -28.39 65.08 34.90
C ARG A 34 -29.63 65.94 35.18
N GLU A 35 -29.65 66.69 36.28
CA GLU A 35 -30.74 67.62 36.61
C GLU A 35 -30.88 68.70 35.54
N LYS A 36 -29.78 69.37 35.20
CA LYS A 36 -29.74 70.36 34.10
C LYS A 36 -30.17 69.76 32.76
N ALA A 37 -29.71 68.56 32.43
CA ALA A 37 -30.10 67.90 31.19
C ALA A 37 -31.61 67.61 31.10
N TYR A 38 -32.29 67.39 32.23
CA TYR A 38 -33.75 67.26 32.26
C TYR A 38 -34.47 68.61 32.17
N GLU A 39 -33.99 69.63 32.87
CA GLU A 39 -34.53 71.00 32.81
C GLU A 39 -34.45 71.57 31.39
N GLU A 40 -33.30 71.39 30.75
CA GLU A 40 -33.02 71.84 29.37
C GLU A 40 -33.54 70.88 28.29
N LYS A 41 -34.13 69.74 28.68
CA LYS A 41 -34.67 68.71 27.78
C LYS A 41 -33.67 68.22 26.71
N LEU A 42 -32.41 68.03 27.09
CA LEU A 42 -31.35 67.60 26.17
C LEU A 42 -31.59 66.17 25.66
N GLU A 43 -31.41 65.95 24.35
CA GLU A 43 -31.40 64.61 23.75
C GLU A 43 -29.96 64.12 23.50
N PHE A 44 -29.68 62.88 23.89
CA PHE A 44 -28.38 62.24 23.66
C PHE A 44 -28.45 61.23 22.51
N GLU A 45 -27.44 61.23 21.66
CA GLU A 45 -27.28 60.31 20.54
C GLU A 45 -26.00 59.48 20.69
N CYS A 46 -26.07 58.21 20.29
CA CYS A 46 -24.91 57.33 20.22
C CYS A 46 -23.97 57.81 19.09
N LEU A 47 -22.68 57.95 19.39
CA LEU A 47 -21.68 58.34 18.39
C LEU A 47 -21.45 57.26 17.31
N GLN A 48 -21.80 56.00 17.60
CA GLN A 48 -21.68 54.89 16.65
C GLN A 48 -22.87 54.79 15.69
N CYS A 49 -24.09 54.75 16.21
CA CYS A 49 -25.29 54.43 15.43
C CYS A 49 -26.27 55.60 15.30
N GLY A 50 -26.08 56.70 16.03
CA GLY A 50 -27.00 57.83 16.07
C GLY A 50 -28.32 57.59 16.80
N GLN A 51 -28.51 56.42 17.41
CA GLN A 51 -29.73 56.12 18.19
C GLN A 51 -29.81 57.00 19.45
N LYS A 52 -31.05 57.27 19.90
CA LYS A 52 -31.32 57.97 21.15
C LYS A 52 -30.81 57.17 22.36
N ILE A 53 -30.08 57.84 23.23
CA ILE A 53 -29.43 57.31 24.42
C ILE A 53 -30.09 57.88 25.68
N SER A 54 -30.25 57.05 26.70
CA SER A 54 -30.78 57.46 28.01
C SER A 54 -29.70 57.48 29.09
N ILE A 55 -29.85 58.41 30.03
CA ILE A 55 -29.08 58.41 31.28
C ILE A 55 -29.69 57.38 32.23
N SER A 56 -28.85 56.52 32.80
CA SER A 56 -29.25 55.46 33.72
C SER A 56 -28.36 55.45 34.96
N LYS A 57 -28.87 54.88 36.06
CA LYS A 57 -28.12 54.67 37.31
C LYS A 57 -27.78 53.20 37.52
N SER A 58 -26.64 52.94 38.16
CA SER A 58 -26.24 51.60 38.61
C SER A 58 -26.69 51.34 40.05
N SER A 59 -26.59 50.10 40.52
CA SER A 59 -26.89 49.75 41.93
C SER A 59 -26.02 50.49 42.95
N ARG A 60 -24.84 50.97 42.54
CA ARG A 60 -23.93 51.79 43.36
C ARG A 60 -24.12 53.31 43.14
N ASN A 61 -25.27 53.72 42.56
CA ASN A 61 -25.60 55.11 42.22
C ASN A 61 -24.63 55.83 41.26
N ASN A 62 -23.72 55.11 40.58
CA ASN A 62 -22.96 55.70 39.48
C ASN A 62 -23.86 55.84 38.26
N LEU A 63 -23.88 57.03 37.66
CA LEU A 63 -24.62 57.34 36.44
C LEU A 63 -23.81 56.93 35.20
N TYR A 64 -24.50 56.51 34.14
CA TYR A 64 -23.92 56.10 32.86
C TYR A 64 -24.95 56.26 31.73
N PHE A 65 -24.47 56.30 30.50
CA PHE A 65 -25.35 56.30 29.32
C PHE A 65 -25.64 54.88 28.85
N LYS A 66 -26.84 54.62 28.33
CA LYS A 66 -27.20 53.32 27.74
C LYS A 66 -28.18 53.48 26.57
N HIS A 67 -28.16 52.51 25.67
CA HIS A 67 -29.21 52.37 24.67
C HIS A 67 -30.56 52.04 25.32
N ASN A 68 -31.63 52.52 24.72
CA ASN A 68 -32.98 52.17 25.12
C ASN A 68 -33.28 50.68 24.83
N PRO A 69 -34.24 50.07 25.54
CA PRO A 69 -34.72 48.72 25.19
C PRO A 69 -35.21 48.68 23.73
N ASN A 70 -35.02 47.54 23.06
CA ASN A 70 -35.53 47.27 21.71
C ASN A 70 -35.03 48.19 20.57
N THR A 71 -33.90 48.88 20.74
CA THR A 71 -33.25 49.59 19.61
C THR A 71 -32.51 48.63 18.67
N THR A 72 -32.17 49.07 17.45
CA THR A 72 -31.42 48.26 16.47
C THR A 72 -29.99 47.96 16.95
N ALA A 73 -29.29 47.03 16.29
CA ALA A 73 -27.96 46.60 16.70
C ALA A 73 -26.95 47.75 16.70
N CYS A 74 -26.03 47.73 17.67
CA CYS A 74 -24.97 48.73 17.78
C CYS A 74 -23.76 48.15 18.50
N LEU A 75 -22.56 48.44 17.99
CA LEU A 75 -21.28 48.06 18.61
C LEU A 75 -21.24 48.42 20.11
N LEU A 76 -21.62 49.65 20.47
CA LEU A 76 -21.58 50.08 21.88
C LEU A 76 -22.72 49.47 22.73
N LYS A 77 -23.69 48.81 22.10
CA LYS A 77 -24.81 48.12 22.75
C LYS A 77 -24.53 46.64 22.96
N ASP A 78 -24.12 45.95 21.90
CA ASP A 78 -24.14 44.49 21.83
C ASP A 78 -22.78 43.86 22.15
N SER A 79 -21.71 44.68 22.14
CA SER A 79 -20.32 44.27 22.36
C SER A 79 -19.80 44.74 23.74
N ARG A 80 -19.19 43.84 24.53
CA ARG A 80 -18.48 44.23 25.78
C ARG A 80 -17.09 44.76 25.45
N PHE A 81 -16.86 46.05 25.66
CA PHE A 81 -15.57 46.71 25.46
C PHE A 81 -14.67 46.55 26.70
N SER A 82 -13.41 46.21 26.48
CA SER A 82 -12.35 46.38 27.49
C SER A 82 -12.02 47.86 27.68
N GLU A 83 -11.28 48.19 28.73
CA GLU A 83 -10.82 49.57 28.95
C GLU A 83 -9.90 50.06 27.82
N SER A 84 -9.02 49.19 27.32
CA SER A 84 -8.19 49.48 26.14
C SER A 84 -9.02 49.67 24.86
N ASP A 85 -10.08 48.88 24.64
CA ASP A 85 -10.97 49.08 23.48
C ASP A 85 -11.66 50.43 23.55
N TRP A 86 -12.07 50.85 24.75
CA TRP A 86 -12.68 52.16 24.97
C TRP A 86 -11.69 53.29 24.69
N GLU A 87 -10.45 53.20 25.15
CA GLU A 87 -9.44 54.24 24.88
C GLU A 87 -9.11 54.35 23.39
N ILE A 88 -9.03 53.23 22.66
CA ILE A 88 -8.86 53.25 21.21
C ILE A 88 -10.11 53.82 20.51
N TYR A 89 -11.31 53.40 20.91
CA TYR A 89 -12.56 53.91 20.34
C TYR A 89 -12.72 55.41 20.58
N LYS A 90 -12.41 55.89 21.79
CA LYS A 90 -12.38 57.32 22.11
C LYS A 90 -11.39 58.05 21.23
N LYS A 91 -10.16 57.55 21.06
CA LYS A 91 -9.19 58.15 20.14
C LYS A 91 -9.74 58.25 18.72
N ILE A 92 -10.43 57.22 18.22
CA ILE A 92 -11.07 57.24 16.89
C ILE A 92 -12.18 58.29 16.83
N VAL A 93 -13.03 58.38 17.86
CA VAL A 93 -14.17 59.32 17.90
C VAL A 93 -13.74 60.77 18.12
N TYR A 94 -12.72 61.00 18.94
CA TYR A 94 -12.17 62.32 19.26
C TYR A 94 -11.14 62.81 18.24
N SER A 95 -10.54 61.90 17.47
CA SER A 95 -9.71 62.29 16.34
C SER A 95 -10.60 63.07 15.37
N LYS A 96 -10.41 64.39 15.34
CA LYS A 96 -10.96 65.20 14.26
C LYS A 96 -10.43 64.60 12.97
N GLU A 97 -11.33 64.44 12.00
CA GLU A 97 -10.93 64.01 10.67
C GLU A 97 -9.77 64.89 10.18
N SER A 98 -8.61 64.26 9.95
CA SER A 98 -7.39 64.97 9.58
C SER A 98 -7.48 65.46 8.14
N ASP A 99 -6.72 66.51 7.81
CA ASP A 99 -6.68 67.03 6.44
C ASP A 99 -6.18 65.97 5.44
N ARG A 100 -5.33 65.04 5.90
CA ARG A 100 -4.90 63.88 5.12
C ARG A 100 -6.05 62.93 4.79
N HIS A 101 -6.92 62.63 5.76
CA HIS A 101 -8.08 61.77 5.53
C HIS A 101 -9.06 62.41 4.53
N LYS A 102 -9.34 63.71 4.72
CA LYS A 102 -10.19 64.50 3.82
C LYS A 102 -9.63 64.55 2.40
N PHE A 103 -8.33 64.81 2.28
CA PHE A 103 -7.65 64.79 0.99
C PHE A 103 -7.79 63.43 0.29
N LEU A 104 -7.54 62.32 1.00
CA LEU A 104 -7.58 60.99 0.41
C LEU A 104 -9.00 60.60 -0.05
N LYS A 105 -10.05 60.86 0.74
CA LYS A 105 -11.43 60.53 0.34
C LYS A 105 -11.87 61.33 -0.88
N GLU A 106 -11.55 62.62 -0.92
CA GLU A 106 -11.83 63.48 -2.06
C GLU A 106 -11.04 63.03 -3.30
N ALA A 107 -9.75 62.74 -3.15
CA ALA A 107 -8.91 62.27 -4.25
C ALA A 107 -9.38 60.93 -4.82
N ILE A 108 -9.74 59.97 -3.96
CA ILE A 108 -10.30 58.68 -4.35
C ILE A 108 -11.61 58.90 -5.13
N GLY A 109 -12.57 59.64 -4.55
CA GLY A 109 -13.85 59.90 -5.19
C GLY A 109 -13.72 60.61 -6.53
N ASN A 110 -12.89 61.66 -6.61
CA ASN A 110 -12.65 62.40 -7.85
C ASN A 110 -12.01 61.55 -8.96
N LYS A 111 -11.06 60.66 -8.61
CA LYS A 111 -10.46 59.75 -9.60
C LYS A 111 -11.43 58.64 -10.01
N LEU A 112 -12.29 58.16 -9.11
CA LEU A 112 -13.32 57.16 -9.43
C LEU A 112 -14.35 57.66 -10.45
N GLN A 113 -14.66 58.96 -10.49
CA GLN A 113 -15.55 59.53 -11.52
C GLN A 113 -15.10 59.26 -12.96
N ARG A 114 -13.79 59.04 -13.16
CA ARG A 114 -13.19 58.79 -14.48
C ARG A 114 -13.06 57.30 -14.80
N VAL A 115 -13.42 56.40 -13.87
CA VAL A 115 -13.31 54.95 -14.06
C VAL A 115 -14.51 54.44 -14.86
N ALA A 116 -14.24 53.82 -16.00
CA ALA A 116 -15.27 53.24 -16.84
C ALA A 116 -16.04 52.12 -16.10
N GLY A 117 -17.37 52.25 -16.02
CA GLY A 117 -18.25 51.29 -15.35
C GLY A 117 -18.68 51.68 -13.94
N ILE A 118 -18.28 52.86 -13.45
CA ILE A 118 -18.84 53.49 -12.25
C ILE A 118 -20.18 54.18 -12.58
N ASP A 119 -21.21 53.94 -11.78
CA ASP A 119 -22.44 54.74 -11.82
C ASP A 119 -22.24 56.04 -11.03
N LEU A 120 -22.17 57.15 -11.75
CA LEU A 120 -21.96 58.49 -11.18
C LEU A 120 -23.11 58.94 -10.26
N ASN A 121 -24.33 58.43 -10.46
CA ASN A 121 -25.47 58.74 -9.58
C ASN A 121 -25.37 58.02 -8.23
N LYS A 122 -24.50 57.01 -8.15
CA LYS A 122 -24.27 56.16 -6.99
C LYS A 122 -22.87 56.35 -6.40
N LEU A 123 -22.17 57.43 -6.75
CA LEU A 123 -20.89 57.80 -6.15
C LEU A 123 -21.10 58.81 -5.03
N TRP A 124 -20.72 58.44 -3.80
CA TRP A 124 -20.87 59.24 -2.59
C TRP A 124 -19.51 59.41 -1.93
N ILE A 125 -19.19 60.63 -1.52
CA ILE A 125 -17.91 60.98 -0.88
C ILE A 125 -18.23 61.56 0.49
N ASP A 126 -18.25 60.69 1.50
CA ASP A 126 -18.54 61.03 2.89
C ASP A 126 -19.70 62.06 3.05
N ASP A 127 -20.78 61.93 2.29
CA ASP A 127 -21.91 62.89 2.31
C ASP A 127 -23.22 62.24 2.78
N ARG A 128 -23.28 60.90 2.81
CA ARG A 128 -24.51 60.14 3.08
C ARG A 128 -24.30 58.99 4.04
N TYR A 129 -25.36 58.66 4.77
CA TYR A 129 -25.42 57.45 5.58
C TYR A 129 -26.12 56.33 4.81
N LEU A 130 -25.48 55.16 4.78
CA LEU A 130 -26.12 53.88 4.50
C LEU A 130 -26.99 53.52 5.71
N ILE A 131 -28.31 53.45 5.49
CA ILE A 131 -29.28 53.02 6.50
C ILE A 131 -29.92 51.74 5.96
N ILE A 132 -29.54 50.59 6.54
CA ILE A 132 -30.01 49.27 6.12
C ILE A 132 -30.38 48.50 7.38
N ASP A 133 -31.59 47.93 7.42
CA ASP A 133 -32.12 47.18 8.57
C ASP A 133 -32.00 47.90 9.93
N GLY A 134 -32.12 49.24 9.88
CA GLY A 134 -32.03 50.11 11.05
C GLY A 134 -30.62 50.30 11.61
N GLU A 135 -29.60 49.73 10.97
CA GLU A 135 -28.20 50.07 11.21
C GLU A 135 -27.77 51.22 10.30
N LYS A 136 -26.93 52.10 10.83
CA LYS A 136 -26.51 53.34 10.16
C LYS A 136 -24.98 53.38 10.06
N ARG A 137 -24.45 53.47 8.84
CA ARG A 137 -23.02 53.59 8.55
C ARG A 137 -22.74 54.71 7.57
N ARG A 138 -21.61 55.38 7.74
CA ARG A 138 -21.12 56.40 6.81
C ARG A 138 -19.79 55.90 6.24
N PRO A 139 -19.76 55.50 4.96
CA PRO A 139 -18.53 55.14 4.28
C PRO A 139 -17.73 56.39 3.89
N ASP A 140 -16.41 56.29 3.80
CA ASP A 140 -15.59 57.42 3.33
C ASP A 140 -15.83 57.68 1.84
N VAL A 141 -15.88 56.61 1.05
CA VAL A 141 -16.34 56.65 -0.34
C VAL A 141 -17.20 55.42 -0.63
N TYR A 142 -18.35 55.64 -1.26
CA TYR A 142 -19.22 54.57 -1.78
C TYR A 142 -19.37 54.73 -3.29
N CYS A 143 -19.34 53.63 -4.03
CA CYS A 143 -19.68 53.63 -5.45
C CYS A 143 -20.36 52.31 -5.87
N GLU A 144 -21.02 52.33 -7.03
CA GLU A 144 -21.43 51.11 -7.72
C GLU A 144 -20.58 50.94 -8.99
N PHE A 145 -19.86 49.83 -9.08
CA PHE A 145 -19.00 49.46 -10.21
C PHE A 145 -19.49 48.15 -10.83
N ARG A 146 -20.03 48.20 -12.05
CA ARG A 146 -20.56 47.02 -12.77
C ARG A 146 -21.49 46.17 -11.89
N ASP A 147 -22.52 46.81 -11.34
CA ASP A 147 -23.53 46.23 -10.44
C ASP A 147 -23.01 45.76 -9.07
N ARG A 148 -21.76 46.06 -8.72
CA ARG A 148 -21.18 45.77 -7.41
C ARG A 148 -21.13 47.03 -6.56
N LYS A 149 -21.72 46.95 -5.37
CA LYS A 149 -21.63 48.01 -4.36
C LYS A 149 -20.27 47.93 -3.68
N ILE A 150 -19.48 48.99 -3.75
CA ILE A 150 -18.13 49.05 -3.20
C ILE A 150 -18.05 50.20 -2.21
N VAL A 151 -17.44 49.94 -1.06
CA VAL A 151 -17.06 50.95 -0.09
C VAL A 151 -15.55 50.98 0.04
N PHE A 152 -14.98 52.18 0.06
CA PHE A 152 -13.62 52.44 0.48
C PHE A 152 -13.62 52.99 1.89
N GLU A 153 -12.77 52.42 2.74
CA GLU A 153 -12.50 52.92 4.09
C GLU A 153 -11.01 53.28 4.16
N ILE A 154 -10.71 54.53 4.47
CA ILE A 154 -9.35 55.03 4.56
C ILE A 154 -8.87 54.91 6.00
N GLN A 155 -7.67 54.37 6.17
CA GLN A 155 -7.06 54.25 7.46
C GLN A 155 -5.69 54.91 7.53
N LEU A 156 -5.56 55.86 8.46
CA LEU A 156 -4.32 56.62 8.70
C LEU A 156 -3.51 56.16 9.92
N SER A 157 -4.11 55.39 10.83
CA SER A 157 -3.49 54.97 12.11
C SER A 157 -3.84 53.52 12.45
N ASP A 158 -3.43 53.01 13.62
CA ASP A 158 -3.83 51.65 14.03
C ASP A 158 -5.30 51.62 14.52
N LEU A 159 -6.16 50.85 13.85
CA LEU A 159 -7.53 50.55 14.35
C LEU A 159 -7.50 49.37 15.32
N SER A 160 -8.50 49.30 16.20
CA SER A 160 -8.75 48.05 16.91
C SER A 160 -9.20 46.97 15.92
N PRO A 161 -8.69 45.72 16.01
CA PRO A 161 -9.13 44.62 15.14
C PRO A 161 -10.64 44.42 15.15
N ARG A 162 -11.25 44.64 16.32
CA ARG A 162 -12.70 44.54 16.52
C ARG A 162 -13.48 45.56 15.68
N TYR A 163 -13.00 46.81 15.61
CA TYR A 163 -13.65 47.83 14.79
C TYR A 163 -13.65 47.45 13.31
N MET A 164 -12.54 46.89 12.83
CA MET A 164 -12.42 46.45 11.43
C MET A 164 -13.31 45.25 11.12
N ILE A 165 -13.32 44.23 11.99
CA ILE A 165 -14.19 43.04 11.87
C ILE A 165 -15.66 43.45 11.78
N GLU A 166 -16.11 44.40 12.59
CA GLU A 166 -17.52 44.81 12.55
C GLU A 166 -17.89 45.64 11.31
N ARG A 167 -16.97 46.44 10.75
CA ARG A 167 -17.22 47.09 9.46
C ARG A 167 -17.27 46.05 8.34
N ASN A 168 -16.32 45.11 8.31
CA ASN A 168 -16.34 43.99 7.36
C ASN A 168 -17.69 43.25 7.44
N SER A 169 -18.09 42.80 8.64
CA SER A 169 -19.35 42.07 8.85
C SER A 169 -20.59 42.87 8.44
N PHE A 170 -20.60 44.20 8.68
CA PHE A 170 -21.70 45.06 8.24
C PHE A 170 -21.82 45.12 6.71
N TYR A 171 -20.70 45.29 5.99
CA TYR A 171 -20.75 45.38 4.54
C TYR A 171 -21.01 44.01 3.90
N GLU A 172 -20.37 42.95 4.42
CA GLU A 172 -20.56 41.56 4.00
C GLU A 172 -22.03 41.14 4.07
N LYS A 173 -22.70 41.31 5.23
CA LYS A 173 -24.10 40.92 5.40
C LYS A 173 -25.07 41.68 4.49
N HIS A 174 -24.67 42.84 3.98
CA HIS A 174 -25.48 43.67 3.08
C HIS A 174 -25.03 43.58 1.61
N GLY A 175 -24.14 42.64 1.29
CA GLY A 175 -23.67 42.40 -0.07
C GLY A 175 -22.82 43.52 -0.66
N ILE A 176 -22.15 44.30 0.21
CA ILE A 176 -21.30 45.43 -0.17
C ILE A 176 -19.85 44.98 -0.02
N TYR A 177 -19.06 45.16 -1.08
CA TYR A 177 -17.63 44.88 -1.07
C TYR A 177 -16.86 45.99 -0.39
N LEU A 178 -15.89 45.61 0.43
CA LEU A 178 -15.09 46.56 1.19
C LEU A 178 -13.63 46.56 0.74
N ILE A 179 -13.11 47.75 0.43
CA ILE A 179 -11.70 47.98 0.11
C ILE A 179 -11.10 48.89 1.18
N TRP A 180 -10.25 48.33 2.03
CA TRP A 180 -9.46 49.10 2.98
C TRP A 180 -8.28 49.79 2.27
N ILE A 181 -8.17 51.11 2.42
CA ILE A 181 -7.06 51.92 1.93
C ILE A 181 -6.15 52.26 3.11
N LEU A 182 -4.95 51.67 3.13
CA LEU A 182 -4.00 51.85 4.23
C LEU A 182 -2.96 52.91 3.87
N ASP A 183 -3.06 54.10 4.46
CA ASP A 183 -2.07 55.17 4.27
C ASP A 183 -0.81 54.88 5.11
N ASN A 184 0.38 55.17 4.57
CA ASN A 184 1.67 55.00 5.26
C ASN A 184 1.95 53.62 5.90
N PHE A 185 1.33 52.54 5.41
CA PHE A 185 1.58 51.19 5.94
C PHE A 185 3.01 50.71 5.66
N ASN A 186 3.82 50.53 6.71
CA ASN A 186 5.20 50.06 6.61
C ASN A 186 5.34 48.58 6.99
N TYR A 187 5.15 47.67 6.03
CA TYR A 187 5.24 46.22 6.21
C TYR A 187 6.63 45.68 6.61
N LEU A 188 7.67 46.51 6.61
CA LEU A 188 9.04 46.11 6.99
C LEU A 188 9.27 46.18 8.51
N ASN A 189 8.44 46.93 9.26
CA ASN A 189 8.54 47.01 10.72
C ASN A 189 7.59 45.99 11.36
N GLN A 190 8.13 44.93 11.95
CA GLN A 190 7.37 43.88 12.64
C GLN A 190 6.94 44.29 14.07
N SER A 191 6.24 45.42 14.23
CA SER A 191 5.57 45.71 15.50
C SER A 191 4.21 45.00 15.59
N ASN A 192 3.71 44.81 16.82
CA ASN A 192 2.47 44.05 17.12
C ASN A 192 1.20 44.52 16.37
N SER A 193 1.18 45.71 15.77
CA SER A 193 0.10 46.22 14.91
C SER A 193 -0.01 45.47 13.57
N HIS A 194 1.10 44.91 13.06
CA HIS A 194 1.14 44.16 11.79
C HIS A 194 0.55 42.74 11.89
N LEU A 195 0.45 42.19 13.11
CA LEU A 195 -0.15 40.88 13.39
C LEU A 195 -1.67 40.87 13.23
N ASN A 196 -2.32 42.04 13.25
CA ASN A 196 -3.77 42.16 13.18
C ASN A 196 -4.33 42.28 11.75
N ILE A 197 -3.52 42.75 10.79
CA ILE A 197 -4.01 42.94 9.42
C ILE A 197 -4.15 41.63 8.63
N LYS A 198 -3.45 40.56 9.04
CA LYS A 198 -3.68 39.22 8.46
C LYS A 198 -5.14 38.75 8.60
N TYR A 199 -5.92 39.36 9.49
CA TYR A 199 -7.34 39.08 9.71
C TYR A 199 -8.30 39.99 8.91
N LEU A 200 -7.80 40.93 8.09
CA LEU A 200 -8.65 41.86 7.32
C LEU A 200 -9.10 41.35 5.96
N SER A 201 -8.30 40.48 5.34
CA SER A 201 -8.71 39.72 4.15
C SER A 201 -8.11 38.33 4.22
N GLY A 202 -8.92 37.30 3.98
CA GLY A 202 -8.47 35.92 3.87
C GLY A 202 -7.38 35.72 2.81
N HIS A 203 -7.29 36.64 1.85
CA HIS A 203 -6.33 36.60 0.75
C HIS A 203 -5.01 37.35 1.01
N GLN A 204 -4.85 38.08 2.12
CA GLN A 204 -3.63 38.84 2.48
C GLN A 204 -3.20 39.90 1.45
N ASN A 205 -4.18 40.63 0.89
CA ASN A 205 -3.93 41.77 -0.02
C ASN A 205 -4.10 43.08 0.75
N PHE A 206 -3.23 44.04 0.47
CA PHE A 206 -3.20 45.35 1.11
C PHE A 206 -3.23 46.41 0.03
N PHE A 207 -4.17 47.34 0.11
CA PHE A 207 -4.31 48.38 -0.88
C PHE A 207 -3.86 49.73 -0.31
N VAL A 208 -3.04 50.43 -1.08
CA VAL A 208 -2.66 51.81 -0.83
C VAL A 208 -3.13 52.62 -2.03
N PHE A 209 -3.72 53.80 -1.81
CA PHE A 209 -4.12 54.65 -2.92
C PHE A 209 -2.88 55.23 -3.61
N ASN A 210 -2.79 55.08 -4.94
CA ASN A 210 -1.68 55.64 -5.71
C ASN A 210 -1.99 57.09 -6.08
N GLU A 211 -1.50 58.02 -5.25
CA GLU A 211 -1.72 59.45 -5.42
C GLU A 211 -1.06 60.00 -6.68
N SER A 212 0.13 59.49 -7.02
CA SER A 212 0.95 59.95 -8.14
C SER A 212 0.37 59.61 -9.51
N SER A 213 -0.55 58.64 -9.59
CA SER A 213 -1.23 58.28 -10.84
C SER A 213 -2.25 59.33 -11.26
N SER A 214 -2.34 59.64 -12.56
CA SER A 214 -3.41 60.51 -13.09
C SER A 214 -4.79 59.85 -13.06
N GLU A 215 -4.84 58.52 -13.05
CA GLU A 215 -6.04 57.68 -13.00
C GLU A 215 -6.25 57.08 -11.60
N PHE A 216 -7.42 56.48 -11.36
CA PHE A 216 -7.64 55.70 -10.15
C PHE A 216 -6.80 54.42 -10.19
N LYS A 217 -5.76 54.35 -9.35
CA LYS A 217 -4.93 53.16 -9.16
C LYS A 217 -4.68 52.91 -7.67
N LEU A 218 -4.53 51.64 -7.33
CA LEU A 218 -4.15 51.14 -6.02
C LEU A 218 -2.81 50.43 -6.14
N ASP A 219 -1.89 50.70 -5.23
CA ASP A 219 -0.72 49.86 -5.04
C ASP A 219 -1.09 48.69 -4.13
N CYS A 220 -1.36 47.54 -4.75
CA CYS A 220 -1.69 46.31 -4.08
C CYS A 220 -0.42 45.57 -3.66
N ARG A 221 -0.21 45.41 -2.35
CA ARG A 221 0.86 44.60 -1.78
C ARG A 221 0.31 43.24 -1.38
N PHE A 222 0.98 42.16 -1.81
CA PHE A 222 0.54 40.79 -1.60
C PHE A 222 1.72 39.83 -1.45
N LYS A 223 1.51 38.69 -0.78
CA LYS A 223 2.52 37.63 -0.69
C LYS A 223 2.43 36.69 -1.88
N LYS A 224 3.50 36.55 -2.65
CA LYS A 224 3.58 35.58 -3.75
C LYS A 224 4.37 34.34 -3.35
N ASN A 225 3.79 33.17 -3.59
CA ASN A 225 4.40 31.88 -3.31
C ASN A 225 5.37 31.46 -4.43
N TYR A 226 6.52 30.89 -4.06
CA TYR A 226 7.52 30.36 -4.96
C TYR A 226 8.19 29.12 -4.36
N ILE A 227 8.82 28.30 -5.21
CA ILE A 227 9.53 27.10 -4.76
C ILE A 227 10.98 27.46 -4.53
N PHE A 228 11.47 27.18 -3.32
CA PHE A 228 12.87 27.35 -2.95
C PHE A 228 13.59 25.99 -3.00
N GLU A 229 14.73 25.95 -3.68
CA GLU A 229 15.60 24.76 -3.80
C GLU A 229 14.91 23.44 -4.22
N LYS A 230 13.74 23.51 -4.86
CA LYS A 230 12.90 22.34 -5.16
C LYS A 230 12.54 21.52 -3.91
N LYS A 231 12.52 22.13 -2.72
CA LYS A 231 12.28 21.44 -1.45
C LYS A 231 11.10 21.99 -0.66
N GLU A 232 10.83 23.28 -0.77
CA GLU A 232 9.77 23.91 0.02
C GLU A 232 9.15 25.10 -0.70
N VAL A 233 7.91 25.43 -0.30
CA VAL A 233 7.21 26.62 -0.77
C VAL A 233 7.48 27.76 0.21
N ARG A 234 8.13 28.81 -0.28
CA ARG A 234 8.36 30.06 0.45
C ARG A 234 7.50 31.18 -0.15
N CYS A 235 7.38 32.29 0.57
CA CYS A 235 6.68 33.47 0.10
C CYS A 235 7.53 34.74 0.21
N LYS A 236 7.30 35.68 -0.69
CA LYS A 236 7.87 37.04 -0.61
C LYS A 236 6.80 38.09 -0.90
N TRP A 237 6.93 39.25 -0.29
CA TRP A 237 6.08 40.40 -0.61
C TRP A 237 6.35 40.90 -2.02
N GLN A 238 5.28 41.24 -2.72
CA GLN A 238 5.30 41.91 -4.02
C GLN A 238 4.29 43.04 -4.02
N THR A 239 4.50 44.01 -4.91
CA THR A 239 3.60 45.14 -5.14
C THR A 239 3.18 45.13 -6.60
N ALA A 240 1.90 45.40 -6.86
CA ALA A 240 1.35 45.65 -8.19
C ALA A 240 0.46 46.89 -8.16
N THR A 241 0.65 47.80 -9.10
CA THR A 241 -0.25 48.95 -9.30
C THR A 241 -1.43 48.51 -10.17
N ILE A 242 -2.64 48.60 -9.64
CA ILE A 242 -3.85 48.00 -10.22
C ILE A 242 -5.04 48.96 -10.20
N GLY A 243 -5.97 48.82 -11.15
CA GLY A 243 -7.29 49.47 -11.09
C GLY A 243 -8.37 48.52 -10.57
N LEU A 244 -9.63 48.98 -10.52
CA LEU A 244 -10.77 48.14 -10.09
C LEU A 244 -11.03 46.95 -11.00
N GLU A 245 -10.69 47.08 -12.28
CA GLU A 245 -10.79 46.04 -13.31
C GLU A 245 -9.93 44.80 -13.02
N SER A 246 -8.83 44.97 -12.28
CA SER A 246 -7.91 43.89 -11.94
C SER A 246 -8.25 43.19 -10.62
N LEU A 247 -9.23 43.72 -9.88
CA LEU A 247 -9.65 43.16 -8.61
C LEU A 247 -10.62 42.00 -8.82
N ILE A 248 -10.43 40.96 -8.01
CA ILE A 248 -11.33 39.82 -7.90
C ILE A 248 -12.27 40.10 -6.73
N PHE A 249 -13.56 39.96 -6.99
CA PHE A 249 -14.65 40.21 -6.06
C PHE A 249 -15.22 38.86 -5.64
N GLU A 250 -14.94 38.46 -4.40
CA GLU A 250 -15.32 37.17 -3.84
C GLU A 250 -16.73 37.23 -3.25
N GLU A 251 -17.62 36.31 -3.65
CA GLU A 251 -19.04 36.44 -3.36
C GLU A 251 -19.43 36.04 -1.93
N ASN A 252 -18.73 35.08 -1.33
CA ASN A 252 -19.14 34.51 -0.04
C ASN A 252 -18.93 35.48 1.12
N HIS A 253 -17.79 36.17 1.14
CA HIS A 253 -17.38 37.08 2.20
C HIS A 253 -17.33 38.55 1.76
N LYS A 254 -17.70 38.81 0.50
CA LYS A 254 -17.62 40.15 -0.12
C LYS A 254 -16.22 40.76 0.01
N GLU A 255 -15.21 39.90 -0.02
CA GLU A 255 -13.81 40.29 -0.01
C GLU A 255 -13.34 40.70 -1.40
N VAL A 256 -12.36 41.60 -1.43
CA VAL A 256 -11.74 42.09 -2.67
C VAL A 256 -10.24 41.83 -2.62
N TYR A 257 -9.70 41.18 -3.64
CA TYR A 257 -8.28 40.82 -3.70
C TYR A 257 -7.72 40.86 -5.12
N TYR A 258 -6.40 40.95 -5.24
CA TYR A 258 -5.69 40.81 -6.52
C TYR A 258 -5.03 39.43 -6.64
N TYR A 259 -4.42 38.93 -5.56
CA TYR A 259 -3.74 37.63 -5.52
C TYR A 259 -4.22 36.76 -4.37
N HIS A 260 -4.69 35.55 -4.66
CA HIS A 260 -5.12 34.61 -3.63
C HIS A 260 -3.94 33.82 -3.05
N TYR A 261 -3.46 34.22 -1.86
CA TYR A 261 -2.30 33.60 -1.21
C TYR A 261 -2.45 32.08 -1.04
N GLU A 262 -3.53 31.61 -0.41
CA GLU A 262 -3.72 30.18 -0.13
C GLU A 262 -3.79 29.31 -1.38
N ASN A 263 -4.51 29.74 -2.43
CA ASN A 263 -4.52 29.01 -3.71
C ASN A 263 -3.13 28.95 -4.34
N GLY A 264 -2.40 30.06 -4.32
CA GLY A 264 -1.03 30.09 -4.80
C GLY A 264 -0.11 29.13 -4.04
N LYS A 265 -0.30 29.00 -2.72
CA LYS A 265 0.46 28.07 -1.87
C LYS A 265 0.11 26.62 -2.18
N LYS A 266 -1.19 26.28 -2.19
CA LYS A 266 -1.70 24.95 -2.55
C LYS A 266 -1.18 24.48 -3.90
N SER A 267 -1.25 25.31 -4.94
CA SER A 267 -0.75 24.94 -6.27
C SER A 267 0.75 24.65 -6.30
N LYS A 268 1.57 25.37 -5.51
CA LYS A 268 3.02 25.11 -5.42
C LYS A 268 3.33 23.86 -4.60
N ASP A 269 2.58 23.61 -3.53
CA ASP A 269 2.70 22.39 -2.73
C ASP A 269 2.33 21.15 -3.57
N GLU A 270 1.25 21.21 -4.33
CA GLU A 270 0.85 20.14 -5.26
C GLU A 270 1.91 19.87 -6.33
N TYR A 271 2.47 20.93 -6.92
CA TYR A 271 3.55 20.78 -7.89
C TYR A 271 4.78 20.10 -7.28
N LEU A 272 5.17 20.47 -6.05
CA LEU A 272 6.28 19.84 -5.34
C LEU A 272 6.00 18.37 -5.02
N LYS A 273 4.78 18.03 -4.59
CA LYS A 273 4.33 16.64 -4.41
C LYS A 273 4.47 15.82 -5.70
N ARG A 274 4.04 16.37 -6.85
CA ARG A 274 4.18 15.71 -8.16
C ARG A 274 5.64 15.48 -8.55
N LEU A 275 6.52 16.47 -8.32
CA LEU A 275 7.96 16.32 -8.56
C LEU A 275 8.57 15.20 -7.71
N ASN A 276 8.26 15.16 -6.42
CA ASN A 276 8.76 14.13 -5.50
C ASN A 276 8.25 12.74 -5.88
N ALA A 277 6.98 12.62 -6.25
CA ALA A 277 6.41 11.35 -6.73
C ALA A 277 7.11 10.86 -8.01
N LYS A 278 7.37 11.76 -8.96
CA LYS A 278 8.10 11.42 -10.20
C LYS A 278 9.54 10.97 -9.91
N LYS A 279 10.23 11.64 -8.99
CA LYS A 279 11.58 11.25 -8.55
C LYS A 279 11.57 9.88 -7.87
N GLN A 280 10.64 9.64 -6.96
CA GLN A 280 10.51 8.36 -6.27
C GLN A 280 10.25 7.22 -7.27
N LYS A 281 9.35 7.44 -8.23
CA LYS A 281 9.06 6.46 -9.30
C LYS A 281 10.32 6.12 -10.11
N SER A 282 11.11 7.12 -10.50
CA SER A 282 12.36 6.90 -11.26
C SER A 282 13.44 6.14 -10.47
N ILE A 283 13.48 6.31 -9.14
CA ILE A 283 14.40 5.56 -8.26
C ILE A 283 13.97 4.10 -8.18
N VAL A 284 12.67 3.84 -8.01
CA VAL A 284 12.12 2.47 -7.97
C VAL A 284 12.37 1.76 -9.30
N GLU A 285 12.07 2.41 -10.43
CA GLU A 285 12.33 1.86 -11.77
C GLU A 285 13.82 1.53 -11.97
N SER A 286 14.72 2.45 -11.60
CA SER A 286 16.16 2.21 -11.69
C SER A 286 16.61 1.01 -10.84
N LYS A 287 16.09 0.87 -9.61
CA LYS A 287 16.40 -0.27 -8.74
C LYS A 287 15.92 -1.60 -9.34
N MET A 288 14.70 -1.63 -9.89
CA MET A 288 14.17 -2.82 -10.55
C MET A 288 15.01 -3.24 -11.76
N ILE A 289 15.48 -2.28 -12.56
CA ILE A 289 16.37 -2.55 -13.70
C ILE A 289 17.70 -3.14 -13.22
N GLN A 290 18.29 -2.55 -12.17
CA GLN A 290 19.55 -3.05 -11.59
C GLN A 290 19.41 -4.46 -11.02
N GLU A 291 18.33 -4.73 -10.28
CA GLU A 291 18.06 -6.06 -9.71
C GLU A 291 17.90 -7.11 -10.82
N LYS A 292 17.15 -6.79 -11.89
CA LYS A 292 17.00 -7.68 -13.03
C LYS A 292 18.34 -7.95 -13.72
N ALA A 293 19.16 -6.92 -13.93
CA ALA A 293 20.48 -7.08 -14.53
C ALA A 293 21.42 -7.94 -13.68
N TRP A 294 21.38 -7.78 -12.35
CA TRP A 294 22.14 -8.61 -11.42
C TRP A 294 21.72 -10.08 -11.47
N LYS A 295 20.42 -10.36 -11.48
CA LYS A 295 19.88 -11.73 -11.65
C LYS A 295 20.34 -12.36 -12.96
N ILE A 296 20.28 -11.62 -14.08
CA ILE A 296 20.77 -12.09 -15.38
C ILE A 296 22.26 -12.44 -15.32
N SER A 297 23.09 -11.58 -14.73
CA SER A 297 24.53 -11.80 -14.61
C SER A 297 24.86 -13.08 -13.81
N ARG A 298 24.18 -13.31 -12.68
CA ARG A 298 24.34 -14.54 -11.90
C ARG A 298 23.98 -15.78 -12.69
N VAL A 299 22.85 -15.75 -13.41
CA VAL A 299 22.42 -16.86 -14.26
C VAL A 299 23.41 -17.12 -15.39
N GLU A 300 23.98 -16.07 -16.00
CA GLU A 300 25.00 -16.21 -17.03
C GLU A 300 26.27 -16.89 -16.52
N GLU A 301 26.72 -16.53 -15.32
CA GLU A 301 27.87 -17.19 -14.67
C GLU A 301 27.53 -18.64 -14.28
N PHE A 302 26.32 -18.91 -13.76
CA PHE A 302 25.84 -20.27 -13.52
C PHE A 302 25.89 -21.13 -14.78
N ILE A 303 25.30 -20.66 -15.89
CA ILE A 303 25.26 -21.41 -17.16
C ILE A 303 26.66 -21.61 -17.74
N LYS A 304 27.54 -20.60 -17.62
CA LYS A 304 28.94 -20.71 -18.05
C LYS A 304 29.69 -21.78 -17.27
N ASN A 305 29.53 -21.83 -15.95
CA ASN A 305 30.15 -22.85 -15.10
C ASN A 305 29.56 -24.23 -15.38
N LEU A 306 28.24 -24.33 -15.57
CA LEU A 306 27.58 -25.59 -15.92
C LEU A 306 28.13 -26.16 -17.25
N LYS A 307 28.30 -25.30 -18.27
CA LYS A 307 28.93 -25.68 -19.54
C LYS A 307 30.39 -26.11 -19.36
N PHE A 308 31.13 -25.45 -18.48
CA PHE A 308 32.51 -25.81 -18.17
C PHE A 308 32.58 -27.22 -17.57
N TYR A 309 31.72 -27.54 -16.60
CA TYR A 309 31.66 -28.86 -15.96
C TYR A 309 31.29 -29.94 -16.96
N TYR A 310 30.28 -29.68 -17.79
CA TYR A 310 29.89 -30.58 -18.87
C TYR A 310 31.05 -30.87 -19.83
N LYS A 311 31.76 -29.83 -20.29
CA LYS A 311 32.88 -29.96 -21.24
C LYS A 311 34.06 -30.74 -20.67
N HIS A 312 34.36 -30.57 -19.39
CA HIS A 312 35.49 -31.21 -18.73
C HIS A 312 35.12 -32.51 -18.00
N ARG A 313 33.86 -32.96 -18.12
CA ARG A 313 33.34 -34.20 -17.51
C ARG A 313 33.59 -34.25 -16.00
N ILE A 314 33.39 -33.12 -15.33
CA ILE A 314 33.47 -33.06 -13.87
C ILE A 314 32.24 -33.79 -13.30
N ALA A 315 32.45 -34.66 -12.32
CA ALA A 315 31.42 -35.55 -11.78
C ALA A 315 30.50 -34.88 -10.76
N ASP A 316 31.00 -33.94 -9.96
CA ASP A 316 30.26 -33.34 -8.85
C ASP A 316 29.45 -32.11 -9.28
N TYR A 317 28.12 -32.24 -9.24
CA TYR A 317 27.17 -31.16 -9.52
C TYR A 317 26.43 -30.64 -8.26
N SER A 318 26.88 -31.01 -7.06
CA SER A 318 26.23 -30.65 -5.78
C SER A 318 26.03 -29.13 -5.62
N HIS A 319 27.04 -28.34 -5.97
CA HIS A 319 26.95 -26.88 -5.90
C HIS A 319 25.93 -26.28 -6.89
N PHE A 320 25.73 -26.90 -8.07
CA PHE A 320 24.69 -26.46 -9.01
C PHE A 320 23.29 -26.81 -8.49
N ARG A 321 23.14 -27.99 -7.87
CA ARG A 321 21.89 -28.38 -7.20
C ARG A 321 21.54 -27.38 -6.09
N ALA A 322 22.49 -27.12 -5.19
CA ALA A 322 22.31 -26.14 -4.11
C ALA A 322 21.98 -24.75 -4.67
N TYR A 323 22.62 -24.31 -5.76
CA TYR A 323 22.29 -23.04 -6.40
C TYR A 323 20.84 -23.00 -6.89
N LEU A 324 20.36 -24.07 -7.54
CA LEU A 324 19.00 -24.14 -8.09
C LEU A 324 17.94 -24.23 -6.98
N GLU A 325 18.20 -24.99 -5.92
CA GLU A 325 17.31 -25.10 -4.76
C GLU A 325 17.15 -23.78 -4.00
N ASN A 326 18.23 -22.99 -3.92
CA ASN A 326 18.24 -21.69 -3.25
C ASN A 326 17.93 -20.49 -4.18
N SER A 327 17.64 -20.74 -5.46
CA SER A 327 17.36 -19.68 -6.44
C SER A 327 15.94 -19.14 -6.29
N GLU A 328 15.78 -17.83 -6.43
CA GLU A 328 14.46 -17.22 -6.44
C GLU A 328 13.68 -17.55 -7.71
N LYS A 329 12.35 -17.48 -7.66
CA LYS A 329 11.44 -17.75 -8.80
C LYS A 329 11.82 -16.98 -10.07
N GLY A 330 12.26 -15.72 -9.94
CA GLY A 330 12.68 -14.90 -11.07
C GLY A 330 13.99 -15.38 -11.72
N GLU A 331 14.94 -15.87 -10.92
CA GLU A 331 16.19 -16.45 -11.44
C GLU A 331 15.90 -17.79 -12.12
N LEU A 332 15.09 -18.66 -11.50
CA LEU A 332 14.66 -19.93 -12.09
C LEU A 332 13.94 -19.75 -13.43
N GLN A 333 13.14 -18.70 -13.59
CA GLN A 333 12.51 -18.38 -14.87
C GLN A 333 13.56 -18.08 -15.94
N ILE A 334 14.55 -17.23 -15.65
CA ILE A 334 15.63 -16.89 -16.59
C ILE A 334 16.46 -18.13 -16.93
N ILE A 335 16.77 -18.98 -15.95
CA ILE A 335 17.50 -20.23 -16.15
C ILE A 335 16.73 -21.14 -17.13
N ASN A 336 15.45 -21.37 -16.89
CA ASN A 336 14.62 -22.21 -17.75
C ASN A 336 14.46 -21.63 -19.16
N GLU A 337 14.35 -20.31 -19.30
CA GLU A 337 14.35 -19.64 -20.60
C GLU A 337 15.66 -19.84 -21.37
N ARG A 338 16.82 -19.82 -20.68
CA ARG A 338 18.14 -19.99 -21.28
C ARG A 338 18.45 -21.46 -21.61
N ILE A 339 18.06 -22.40 -20.74
CA ILE A 339 18.19 -23.83 -20.96
C ILE A 339 17.26 -24.27 -22.10
N GLY A 340 15.99 -23.86 -22.04
CA GLY A 340 15.05 -23.92 -23.15
C GLY A 340 14.42 -25.29 -23.43
N TYR A 341 14.44 -26.24 -22.48
CA TYR A 341 13.84 -27.56 -22.70
C TYR A 341 12.32 -27.52 -22.83
N GLU A 342 11.61 -26.64 -22.09
CA GLU A 342 10.16 -26.43 -22.26
C GLU A 342 9.80 -25.89 -23.65
N LYS A 343 10.59 -24.94 -24.17
CA LYS A 343 10.33 -24.28 -25.47
C LYS A 343 10.77 -25.11 -26.67
N SER A 344 11.73 -26.01 -26.47
CA SER A 344 12.30 -26.82 -27.54
C SER A 344 12.63 -28.22 -27.02
N PRO A 345 11.62 -29.08 -26.84
CA PRO A 345 11.80 -30.43 -26.29
C PRO A 345 12.81 -31.28 -27.08
N ASN A 346 12.87 -31.12 -28.41
CA ASN A 346 13.87 -31.76 -29.27
C ASN A 346 15.33 -31.47 -28.85
N LYS A 347 15.58 -30.35 -28.16
CA LYS A 347 16.90 -30.04 -27.60
C LYS A 347 17.29 -31.01 -26.49
N LEU A 348 16.35 -31.41 -25.63
CA LEU A 348 16.60 -32.40 -24.57
C LEU A 348 16.92 -33.77 -25.19
N PHE A 349 16.11 -34.20 -26.16
CA PHE A 349 16.34 -35.45 -26.90
C PHE A 349 17.70 -35.48 -27.59
N LEU A 350 18.03 -34.43 -28.36
CA LEU A 350 19.32 -34.31 -29.01
C LEU A 350 20.47 -34.33 -27.98
N PHE A 351 20.26 -33.71 -26.82
CA PHE A 351 21.26 -33.68 -25.76
C PHE A 351 21.49 -35.05 -25.13
N LEU A 352 20.44 -35.82 -24.86
CA LEU A 352 20.51 -37.19 -24.37
C LEU A 352 21.21 -38.12 -25.39
N GLU A 353 20.80 -38.04 -26.65
CA GLU A 353 21.35 -38.85 -27.75
C GLU A 353 22.84 -38.57 -28.02
N THR A 354 23.30 -37.34 -27.78
CA THR A 354 24.70 -36.94 -28.00
C THR A 354 25.60 -37.16 -26.80
N THR A 355 25.07 -36.97 -25.58
CA THR A 355 25.84 -37.10 -24.34
C THR A 355 26.12 -38.56 -24.00
N LYS A 356 25.08 -39.42 -24.02
CA LYS A 356 25.20 -40.86 -23.73
C LYS A 356 25.94 -41.15 -22.41
N ASN A 357 26.48 -42.36 -22.22
CA ASN A 357 27.25 -42.70 -21.03
C ASN A 357 28.55 -41.87 -20.85
N LYS A 358 29.01 -41.14 -21.88
CA LYS A 358 30.24 -40.33 -21.80
C LYS A 358 30.20 -39.24 -20.73
N ASN A 359 29.01 -38.81 -20.32
CA ASN A 359 28.83 -37.89 -19.20
C ASN A 359 27.55 -38.22 -18.42
N TYR A 360 27.47 -39.46 -17.93
CA TYR A 360 26.37 -39.93 -17.08
C TYR A 360 26.08 -38.99 -15.90
N GLN A 361 27.11 -38.47 -15.22
CA GLN A 361 26.93 -37.62 -14.04
C GLN A 361 26.13 -36.35 -14.37
N PHE A 362 26.38 -35.75 -15.53
CA PHE A 362 25.59 -34.62 -15.99
C PHE A 362 24.15 -35.02 -16.34
N LEU A 363 23.95 -36.16 -17.01
CA LEU A 363 22.60 -36.64 -17.36
C LEU A 363 21.77 -36.93 -16.11
N SER A 364 22.35 -37.65 -15.15
CA SER A 364 21.76 -37.90 -13.84
C SER A 364 21.40 -36.58 -13.14
N PHE A 365 22.34 -35.61 -13.07
CA PHE A 365 22.06 -34.29 -12.51
C PHE A 365 20.88 -33.56 -13.18
N ILE A 366 20.87 -33.49 -14.52
CA ILE A 366 19.80 -32.78 -15.25
C ILE A 366 18.44 -33.45 -15.05
N LEU A 367 18.40 -34.78 -15.09
CA LEU A 367 17.16 -35.52 -14.87
C LEU A 367 16.70 -35.47 -13.42
N ASP A 368 17.59 -35.29 -12.45
CA ASP A 368 17.19 -35.28 -11.04
C ASP A 368 16.68 -33.92 -10.54
N VAL A 369 17.17 -32.82 -11.10
CA VAL A 369 16.86 -31.46 -10.60
C VAL A 369 15.52 -30.93 -11.12
N ILE A 370 14.46 -31.02 -10.31
CA ILE A 370 13.09 -30.59 -10.66
C ILE A 370 12.95 -29.11 -11.05
N GLN A 371 13.86 -28.25 -10.60
CA GLN A 371 13.85 -26.81 -10.90
C GLN A 371 14.14 -26.51 -12.38
N ILE A 372 14.82 -27.42 -13.08
CA ILE A 372 14.95 -27.39 -14.53
C ILE A 372 13.69 -28.04 -15.11
N LYS A 373 12.85 -27.21 -15.71
CA LYS A 373 11.60 -27.60 -16.32
C LYS A 373 11.83 -28.19 -17.69
N MET A 374 11.16 -29.30 -17.93
CA MET A 374 11.18 -30.05 -19.17
C MET A 374 9.95 -30.93 -19.22
N ASP A 375 9.40 -31.15 -20.41
CA ASP A 375 8.35 -32.15 -20.60
C ASP A 375 9.00 -33.48 -20.98
N ILE A 376 8.97 -34.41 -20.03
CA ILE A 376 9.60 -35.72 -20.12
C ILE A 376 8.74 -36.78 -20.81
N ASN A 377 7.45 -36.51 -21.04
CA ASN A 377 6.49 -37.47 -21.61
C ASN A 377 6.35 -37.34 -23.13
N LEU A 378 7.12 -36.44 -23.74
CA LEU A 378 7.15 -36.26 -25.18
C LEU A 378 7.91 -37.39 -25.89
N LYS A 379 7.74 -37.42 -27.21
CA LYS A 379 8.52 -38.24 -28.13
C LYS A 379 9.38 -37.35 -29.02
N ASN A 380 10.55 -37.83 -29.40
CA ASN A 380 11.38 -37.18 -30.40
C ASN A 380 10.76 -37.33 -31.82
N ASP A 381 11.40 -36.72 -32.82
CA ASP A 381 10.97 -36.78 -34.23
C ASP A 381 10.95 -38.22 -34.81
N LYS A 382 11.59 -39.19 -34.14
CA LYS A 382 11.61 -40.62 -34.50
C LYS A 382 10.55 -41.43 -33.73
N GLY A 383 9.71 -40.78 -32.93
CA GLY A 383 8.68 -41.43 -32.11
C GLY A 383 9.21 -42.15 -30.87
N LYS A 384 10.47 -41.93 -30.46
CA LYS A 384 11.06 -42.53 -29.26
C LYS A 384 10.85 -41.66 -28.03
N THR A 385 10.54 -42.30 -26.90
CA THR A 385 10.52 -41.65 -25.59
C THR A 385 11.92 -41.39 -25.04
N ILE A 386 12.00 -40.60 -23.96
CA ILE A 386 13.27 -40.40 -23.22
C ILE A 386 13.77 -41.73 -22.63
N PHE A 387 12.85 -42.53 -22.08
CA PHE A 387 13.18 -43.83 -21.50
C PHE A 387 13.80 -44.75 -22.55
N GLU A 388 13.18 -44.87 -23.73
CA GLU A 388 13.72 -45.66 -24.84
C GLU A 388 15.13 -45.21 -25.25
N ILE A 389 15.38 -43.91 -25.29
CA ILE A 389 16.70 -43.37 -25.68
C ILE A 389 17.77 -43.74 -24.66
N ILE A 390 17.48 -43.61 -23.36
CA ILE A 390 18.41 -43.93 -22.28
C ILE A 390 18.66 -45.44 -22.23
N VAL A 391 17.60 -46.24 -22.29
CA VAL A 391 17.67 -47.71 -22.21
C VAL A 391 18.20 -48.34 -23.49
N SER A 392 18.18 -47.68 -24.64
CA SER A 392 18.82 -48.21 -25.86
C SER A 392 20.35 -48.11 -25.83
N ASP A 393 20.94 -47.32 -24.93
CA ASP A 393 22.39 -47.11 -24.89
C ASP A 393 23.09 -48.18 -24.04
N LEU A 394 23.66 -49.19 -24.71
CA LEU A 394 24.29 -50.36 -24.08
C LEU A 394 25.50 -50.04 -23.21
N GLU A 395 26.02 -48.81 -23.24
CA GLU A 395 27.15 -48.41 -22.41
C GLU A 395 26.77 -48.20 -20.93
N PHE A 396 25.50 -47.89 -20.61
CA PHE A 396 25.07 -47.69 -19.23
C PHE A 396 25.00 -49.00 -18.43
N SER A 397 25.54 -48.97 -17.21
CA SER A 397 25.31 -50.04 -16.22
C SER A 397 23.86 -50.05 -15.74
N LEU A 398 23.41 -51.17 -15.16
CA LEU A 398 22.09 -51.26 -14.55
C LEU A 398 21.88 -50.18 -13.48
N GLU A 399 22.85 -49.96 -12.59
CA GLU A 399 22.80 -48.94 -11.54
C GLU A 399 22.58 -47.53 -12.12
N GLN A 400 23.30 -47.19 -13.19
CA GLN A 400 23.14 -45.90 -13.88
C GLN A 400 21.74 -45.74 -14.49
N LEU A 401 21.22 -46.80 -15.10
CA LEU A 401 19.86 -46.79 -15.65
C LEU A 401 18.81 -46.65 -14.56
N LEU A 402 18.91 -47.42 -13.47
CA LEU A 402 17.99 -47.35 -12.34
C LEU A 402 17.97 -45.94 -11.75
N SER A 403 19.14 -45.30 -11.58
CA SER A 403 19.21 -43.92 -11.10
C SER A 403 18.49 -42.95 -12.04
N MET A 404 18.72 -43.01 -13.36
CA MET A 404 18.06 -42.10 -14.31
C MET A 404 16.56 -42.36 -14.43
N VAL A 405 16.15 -43.62 -14.45
CA VAL A 405 14.73 -44.02 -14.50
C VAL A 405 14.01 -43.56 -13.23
N LYS A 406 14.63 -43.70 -12.06
CA LYS A 406 14.10 -43.15 -10.80
C LYS A 406 13.85 -41.65 -10.92
N SER A 407 14.82 -40.89 -11.43
CA SER A 407 14.67 -39.45 -11.64
C SER A 407 13.56 -39.10 -12.65
N LEU A 408 13.35 -39.93 -13.69
CA LEU A 408 12.22 -39.76 -14.61
C LEU A 408 10.87 -40.00 -13.91
N LEU A 409 10.75 -41.08 -13.13
CA LEU A 409 9.53 -41.42 -12.41
C LEU A 409 9.18 -40.35 -11.36
N HIS A 410 10.18 -39.84 -10.64
CA HIS A 410 10.05 -38.67 -9.74
C HIS A 410 9.47 -37.43 -10.42
N ARG A 411 9.76 -37.25 -11.71
CA ARG A 411 9.21 -36.15 -12.54
C ARG A 411 7.83 -36.44 -13.12
N GLY A 412 7.24 -37.60 -12.82
CA GLY A 412 5.95 -38.02 -13.34
C GLY A 412 6.01 -38.62 -14.74
N TYR A 413 7.07 -39.37 -15.05
CA TYR A 413 7.16 -40.09 -16.33
C TYR A 413 6.05 -41.15 -16.44
N ILE A 414 5.35 -41.15 -17.57
CA ILE A 414 4.30 -42.12 -17.89
C ILE A 414 4.91 -43.18 -18.80
N LEU A 415 5.09 -44.38 -18.25
CA LEU A 415 5.58 -45.55 -18.99
C LEU A 415 4.65 -45.90 -20.16
N GLN A 416 5.26 -46.31 -21.27
CA GLN A 416 4.57 -46.73 -22.49
C GLN A 416 4.94 -48.16 -22.88
N GLU A 417 4.12 -48.80 -23.71
CA GLU A 417 4.40 -50.14 -24.24
C GLU A 417 5.76 -50.21 -24.98
N SER A 418 6.17 -49.13 -25.65
CA SER A 418 7.49 -49.05 -26.30
C SER A 418 8.65 -49.09 -25.30
N ASP A 419 8.44 -48.59 -24.08
CA ASP A 419 9.44 -48.62 -23.00
C ASP A 419 9.67 -50.05 -22.52
N PHE A 420 8.59 -50.84 -22.37
CA PHE A 420 8.68 -52.26 -22.00
C PHE A 420 9.48 -53.04 -23.03
N LYS A 421 9.17 -52.81 -24.31
CA LYS A 421 9.90 -53.42 -25.41
C LYS A 421 11.39 -53.04 -25.38
N ALA A 422 11.71 -51.76 -25.22
CA ALA A 422 13.10 -51.32 -25.14
C ALA A 422 13.86 -51.91 -23.93
N TRP A 423 13.20 -52.05 -22.78
CA TRP A 423 13.78 -52.66 -21.59
C TRP A 423 14.08 -54.16 -21.77
N THR A 424 13.13 -54.89 -22.33
CA THR A 424 13.25 -56.35 -22.53
C THR A 424 14.24 -56.71 -23.64
N GLU A 425 14.26 -55.94 -24.75
CA GLU A 425 15.19 -56.14 -25.87
C GLU A 425 16.64 -55.80 -25.52
N ARG A 426 16.89 -55.10 -24.40
CA ARG A 426 18.25 -54.79 -23.93
C ARG A 426 19.06 -56.03 -23.54
N GLY A 427 18.40 -57.15 -23.24
CA GLY A 427 19.06 -58.43 -22.94
C GLY A 427 19.63 -58.51 -21.52
N PHE A 428 18.97 -57.90 -20.54
CA PHE A 428 19.30 -58.09 -19.13
C PHE A 428 19.18 -59.56 -18.70
N GLU A 429 19.93 -59.97 -17.68
CA GLU A 429 19.65 -61.23 -16.99
C GLU A 429 18.21 -61.22 -16.47
N GLN A 430 17.57 -62.40 -16.39
CA GLN A 430 16.17 -62.51 -15.97
C GLN A 430 15.87 -61.79 -14.65
N LYS A 431 16.79 -61.87 -13.68
CA LYS A 431 16.69 -61.17 -12.40
C LYS A 431 16.60 -59.64 -12.58
N ASP A 432 17.36 -59.07 -13.51
CA ASP A 432 17.44 -57.63 -13.72
C ASP A 432 16.31 -57.13 -14.63
N SER A 433 15.76 -57.99 -15.49
CA SER A 433 14.60 -57.66 -16.34
C SER A 433 13.35 -57.30 -15.51
N GLY A 434 13.25 -57.83 -14.28
CA GLY A 434 12.12 -57.62 -13.38
C GLY A 434 11.92 -56.17 -12.95
N TRP A 435 12.96 -55.33 -12.95
CA TRP A 435 12.88 -53.93 -12.50
C TRP A 435 11.80 -53.11 -13.23
N TYR A 436 11.44 -53.46 -14.46
CA TYR A 436 10.35 -52.77 -15.16
C TYR A 436 9.02 -52.83 -14.41
N TYR A 437 8.70 -53.96 -13.77
CA TYR A 437 7.49 -54.12 -12.97
C TYR A 437 7.48 -53.23 -11.72
N LEU A 438 8.65 -52.83 -11.21
CA LEU A 438 8.74 -51.80 -10.17
C LEU A 438 8.46 -50.42 -10.73
N PHE A 439 8.98 -50.10 -11.92
CA PHE A 439 8.72 -48.79 -12.54
C PHE A 439 7.22 -48.56 -12.78
N GLU A 440 6.46 -49.61 -13.11
CA GLU A 440 5.00 -49.54 -13.26
C GLU A 440 4.28 -49.00 -12.01
N LYS A 441 4.84 -49.20 -10.82
CA LYS A 441 4.29 -48.66 -9.57
C LYS A 441 4.42 -47.14 -9.46
N PHE A 442 5.36 -46.53 -10.17
CA PHE A 442 5.65 -45.09 -10.06
C PHE A 442 5.27 -44.31 -11.32
N THR A 443 4.68 -44.97 -12.31
CA THR A 443 4.26 -44.34 -13.57
C THR A 443 3.32 -43.17 -13.31
N GLY A 444 3.53 -42.06 -14.01
CA GLY A 444 2.77 -40.82 -13.83
C GLY A 444 3.00 -40.12 -12.47
N GLY A 445 4.02 -40.52 -11.71
CA GLY A 445 4.34 -39.91 -10.42
C GLY A 445 3.51 -40.47 -9.26
N GLN A 446 3.11 -41.73 -9.34
CA GLN A 446 2.44 -42.44 -8.26
C GLN A 446 3.44 -42.90 -7.19
N HIS A 447 3.00 -43.01 -5.93
CA HIS A 447 3.76 -43.56 -4.80
C HIS A 447 5.17 -42.97 -4.60
N LEU A 448 5.36 -41.68 -4.91
CA LEU A 448 6.68 -41.04 -4.84
C LEU A 448 7.28 -40.98 -3.43
N ASP A 449 6.45 -41.07 -2.39
CA ASP A 449 6.92 -41.04 -0.99
C ASP A 449 7.80 -42.25 -0.65
N VAL A 450 7.58 -43.39 -1.32
CA VAL A 450 8.31 -44.65 -1.07
C VAL A 450 9.31 -45.00 -2.16
N ILE A 451 9.45 -44.19 -3.22
CA ILE A 451 10.30 -44.53 -4.38
C ILE A 451 11.77 -44.69 -4.00
N GLU A 452 12.31 -43.85 -3.10
CA GLU A 452 13.70 -43.98 -2.64
C GLU A 452 13.94 -45.32 -1.94
N LYS A 453 13.00 -45.70 -1.06
CA LYS A 453 13.07 -46.97 -0.33
C LYS A 453 12.94 -48.17 -1.27
N VAL A 454 12.08 -48.11 -2.29
CA VAL A 454 11.88 -49.22 -3.24
C VAL A 454 13.07 -49.44 -4.16
N PHE A 455 13.78 -48.36 -4.52
CA PHE A 455 14.99 -48.46 -5.32
C PHE A 455 16.22 -48.95 -4.51
N GLU A 456 16.10 -49.12 -3.19
CA GLU A 456 17.07 -49.91 -2.42
C GLU A 456 16.95 -51.38 -2.81
N MET A 457 18.08 -52.01 -3.20
CA MET A 457 18.10 -53.36 -3.76
C MET A 457 17.32 -54.40 -2.95
N ARG A 458 17.41 -54.37 -1.62
CA ARG A 458 16.74 -55.37 -0.76
C ARG A 458 15.22 -55.21 -0.80
N HIS A 459 14.73 -53.98 -0.71
CA HIS A 459 13.29 -53.67 -0.80
C HIS A 459 12.75 -53.92 -2.19
N GLY A 460 13.45 -53.47 -3.24
CA GLY A 460 13.06 -53.74 -4.62
C GLY A 460 12.89 -55.23 -4.90
N ASN A 461 13.82 -56.07 -4.44
CA ASN A 461 13.71 -57.53 -4.60
C ASN A 461 12.47 -58.10 -3.91
N VAL A 462 12.14 -57.63 -2.70
CA VAL A 462 10.93 -58.06 -1.97
C VAL A 462 9.66 -57.62 -2.70
N VAL A 463 9.62 -56.38 -3.22
CA VAL A 463 8.48 -55.92 -4.03
C VAL A 463 8.35 -56.76 -5.30
N LEU A 464 9.45 -57.14 -5.97
CA LEU A 464 9.44 -58.05 -7.11
C LEU A 464 8.96 -59.46 -6.75
N MET A 465 9.27 -59.94 -5.53
CA MET A 465 8.73 -61.21 -5.04
C MET A 465 7.22 -61.13 -4.86
N ILE A 466 6.71 -60.07 -4.26
CA ILE A 466 5.27 -59.83 -4.10
C ILE A 466 4.58 -59.71 -5.46
N GLU A 467 5.15 -58.96 -6.41
CA GLU A 467 4.64 -58.86 -7.78
C GLU A 467 4.64 -60.21 -8.50
N SER A 468 5.64 -61.07 -8.22
CA SER A 468 5.68 -62.42 -8.78
C SER A 468 4.45 -63.21 -8.35
N VAL A 469 4.14 -63.18 -7.05
CA VAL A 469 2.94 -63.83 -6.49
C VAL A 469 1.66 -63.22 -7.06
N LYS A 470 1.54 -61.89 -7.05
CA LYS A 470 0.35 -61.16 -7.52
C LYS A 470 0.01 -61.46 -8.97
N ARG A 471 1.02 -61.61 -9.83
CA ARG A 471 0.86 -61.84 -11.27
C ARG A 471 0.94 -63.32 -11.67
N ASN A 472 1.17 -64.21 -10.70
CA ASN A 472 1.41 -65.64 -10.92
C ASN A 472 2.49 -65.91 -11.99
N ILE A 473 3.60 -65.17 -11.93
CA ILE A 473 4.77 -65.32 -12.80
C ILE A 473 6.06 -65.11 -11.99
N PHE A 474 7.16 -65.80 -12.32
CA PHE A 474 8.43 -65.56 -11.64
C PHE A 474 9.19 -64.40 -12.30
N ILE A 475 9.10 -63.20 -11.70
CA ILE A 475 9.62 -61.94 -12.28
C ILE A 475 11.12 -61.77 -12.04
N HIS A 476 11.61 -62.13 -10.85
CA HIS A 476 12.99 -61.89 -10.40
C HIS A 476 13.75 -63.19 -10.11
N SER A 477 13.29 -64.32 -10.64
CA SER A 477 13.84 -65.63 -10.31
C SER A 477 13.54 -66.69 -11.36
N ASN A 478 14.41 -67.68 -11.51
CA ASN A 478 14.23 -68.77 -12.46
C ASN A 478 13.84 -70.07 -11.75
N TYR A 479 12.59 -70.16 -11.29
CA TYR A 479 12.06 -71.36 -10.64
C TYR A 479 11.34 -72.31 -11.61
N GLY A 480 11.34 -72.07 -12.91
CA GLY A 480 10.60 -72.87 -13.89
C GLY A 480 9.17 -72.37 -14.14
N SER A 481 8.23 -73.25 -14.50
CA SER A 481 6.86 -72.84 -14.81
C SER A 481 6.07 -72.47 -13.54
N PRO A 482 5.41 -71.29 -13.49
CA PRO A 482 4.49 -70.92 -12.41
C PRO A 482 3.28 -71.85 -12.28
N SER A 483 2.96 -72.62 -13.33
CA SER A 483 1.87 -73.60 -13.30
C SER A 483 2.19 -74.83 -12.43
N GLU A 484 3.45 -75.04 -12.06
CA GLU A 484 3.86 -76.17 -11.23
C GLU A 484 4.03 -75.72 -9.77
N ILE A 485 3.13 -76.17 -8.89
CA ILE A 485 3.10 -75.76 -7.48
C ILE A 485 4.42 -75.97 -6.73
N ARG A 486 5.20 -77.01 -7.10
CA ARG A 486 6.53 -77.29 -6.52
C ARG A 486 7.52 -76.12 -6.68
N ASN A 487 7.37 -75.32 -7.74
CA ASN A 487 8.24 -74.18 -8.03
C ASN A 487 7.89 -73.02 -7.08
N TRP A 488 6.61 -72.83 -6.76
CA TRP A 488 6.17 -71.89 -5.72
C TRP A 488 6.59 -72.33 -4.31
N VAL A 489 6.59 -73.63 -4.02
CA VAL A 489 7.16 -74.17 -2.76
C VAL A 489 8.65 -73.86 -2.66
N ALA A 490 9.41 -74.02 -3.76
CA ALA A 490 10.84 -73.66 -3.79
C ALA A 490 11.07 -72.15 -3.63
N PHE A 491 10.25 -71.33 -4.27
CA PHE A 491 10.26 -69.87 -4.12
C PHE A 491 10.02 -69.44 -2.68
N ALA A 492 8.95 -69.93 -2.05
CA ALA A 492 8.63 -69.64 -0.65
C ALA A 492 9.74 -70.09 0.31
N ASN A 493 10.32 -71.26 0.07
CA ASN A 493 11.46 -71.79 0.83
C ASN A 493 12.70 -70.90 0.77
N ASN A 494 12.93 -70.23 -0.37
CA ASN A 494 14.03 -69.29 -0.55
C ASN A 494 13.72 -67.96 0.15
N ALA A 495 12.51 -67.43 -0.03
CA ALA A 495 12.06 -66.20 0.59
C ALA A 495 12.17 -66.25 2.13
N ILE A 496 11.65 -67.30 2.78
CA ILE A 496 11.73 -67.42 4.24
C ILE A 496 13.15 -67.63 4.78
N GLU A 497 14.07 -68.17 3.96
CA GLU A 497 15.46 -68.41 4.37
C GLU A 497 16.30 -67.13 4.29
N TYR A 498 16.18 -66.38 3.20
CA TYR A 498 17.07 -65.27 2.88
C TYR A 498 16.45 -63.88 3.12
N TYR A 499 15.12 -63.81 3.24
CA TYR A 499 14.35 -62.59 3.47
C TYR A 499 13.43 -62.75 4.69
N ALA A 500 13.92 -63.40 5.74
CA ALA A 500 13.13 -63.76 6.91
C ALA A 500 12.47 -62.53 7.58
N GLU A 501 13.17 -61.40 7.67
CA GLU A 501 12.62 -60.13 8.19
C GLU A 501 11.50 -59.52 7.31
N TYR A 502 11.36 -59.97 6.07
CA TYR A 502 10.27 -59.58 5.15
C TYR A 502 9.21 -60.68 4.97
N TRP A 503 9.40 -61.85 5.58
CA TRP A 503 8.59 -63.03 5.30
C TRP A 503 7.11 -62.80 5.52
N GLU A 504 6.72 -62.06 6.56
CA GLU A 504 5.31 -61.75 6.85
C GLU A 504 4.63 -61.02 5.69
N PHE A 505 5.32 -60.09 5.02
CA PHE A 505 4.78 -59.38 3.85
C PHE A 505 4.57 -60.33 2.66
N ILE A 506 5.52 -61.24 2.44
CA ILE A 506 5.51 -62.21 1.34
C ILE A 506 4.43 -63.28 1.59
N GLU A 507 4.31 -63.75 2.83
CA GLU A 507 3.29 -64.69 3.27
C GLU A 507 1.89 -64.10 3.09
N LEU A 508 1.67 -62.85 3.52
CA LEU A 508 0.40 -62.16 3.29
C LEU A 508 0.08 -62.01 1.80
N ALA A 509 1.08 -61.74 0.96
CA ALA A 509 0.89 -61.71 -0.49
C ALA A 509 0.48 -63.08 -1.04
N PHE A 510 1.07 -64.18 -0.55
CA PHE A 510 0.65 -65.53 -0.91
C PHE A 510 -0.78 -65.85 -0.46
N GLN A 511 -1.15 -65.45 0.76
CA GLN A 511 -2.50 -65.67 1.29
C GLN A 511 -3.55 -64.88 0.51
N HIS A 512 -3.21 -63.67 0.05
CA HIS A 512 -4.14 -62.78 -0.61
C HIS A 512 -4.24 -63.02 -2.13
N TYR A 513 -3.10 -63.17 -2.83
CA TYR A 513 -3.07 -63.31 -4.29
C TYR A 513 -2.75 -64.73 -4.77
N GLY A 514 -1.99 -65.48 -3.98
CA GLY A 514 -1.43 -66.76 -4.37
C GLY A 514 -2.29 -67.96 -3.96
N ASN A 515 -1.87 -69.15 -4.39
CA ASN A 515 -2.50 -70.41 -3.99
C ASN A 515 -1.91 -70.93 -2.68
N TRP A 516 -1.97 -70.15 -1.60
CA TRP A 516 -1.30 -70.47 -0.33
C TRP A 516 -1.64 -71.88 0.20
N GLU A 517 -2.92 -72.25 0.21
CA GLU A 517 -3.35 -73.57 0.66
C GLU A 517 -2.75 -74.70 -0.18
N GLU A 518 -2.66 -74.51 -1.50
CA GLU A 518 -2.08 -75.49 -2.42
C GLU A 518 -0.56 -75.63 -2.22
N ILE A 519 0.13 -74.51 -1.95
CA ILE A 519 1.57 -74.49 -1.63
C ILE A 519 1.83 -75.28 -0.34
N VAL A 520 1.08 -74.98 0.73
CA VAL A 520 1.22 -75.66 2.03
C VAL A 520 0.89 -77.14 1.90
N ASN A 521 -0.23 -77.50 1.27
CA ASN A 521 -0.63 -78.89 1.07
C ASN A 521 0.39 -79.66 0.23
N SER A 522 0.93 -79.06 -0.83
CA SER A 522 1.97 -79.66 -1.66
C SER A 522 3.28 -79.87 -0.87
N ASP A 523 3.72 -78.92 -0.03
CA ASP A 523 4.92 -79.12 0.79
C ASP A 523 4.73 -80.23 1.84
N LEU A 524 3.54 -80.29 2.46
CA LEU A 524 3.17 -81.31 3.46
C LEU A 524 3.18 -82.74 2.90
N LEU A 525 2.72 -82.91 1.65
CA LEU A 525 2.71 -84.20 0.94
C LEU A 525 4.09 -84.63 0.44
N ASN A 526 5.09 -83.73 0.44
CA ASN A 526 6.42 -83.99 -0.08
C ASN A 526 7.49 -84.00 1.03
N LYS A 527 8.37 -83.00 1.08
CA LYS A 527 9.55 -82.95 1.97
C LYS A 527 9.35 -82.15 3.25
N GLN A 528 8.17 -81.54 3.45
CA GLN A 528 7.86 -80.64 4.58
C GLN A 528 8.92 -79.55 4.78
N SER A 529 9.56 -79.13 3.69
CA SER A 529 10.72 -78.25 3.72
C SER A 529 10.35 -76.84 4.13
N LEU A 530 9.26 -76.32 3.58
CA LEU A 530 8.73 -75.00 3.90
C LEU A 530 8.10 -75.02 5.30
N ASN A 531 7.32 -76.06 5.62
CA ASN A 531 6.69 -76.20 6.92
C ASN A 531 7.72 -76.20 8.07
N ASN A 532 8.81 -76.96 7.94
CA ASN A 532 9.90 -76.97 8.92
C ASN A 532 10.54 -75.58 9.09
N LYS A 533 10.69 -74.81 8.01
CA LYS A 533 11.22 -73.44 8.07
C LYS A 533 10.23 -72.47 8.71
N MET A 534 8.94 -72.61 8.43
CA MET A 534 7.88 -71.81 9.06
C MET A 534 7.82 -72.07 10.57
N GLU A 535 7.90 -73.32 11.02
CA GLU A 535 7.97 -73.64 12.44
C GLU A 535 9.21 -73.03 13.11
N ARG A 536 10.37 -73.10 12.44
CA ARG A 536 11.61 -72.47 12.92
C ARG A 536 11.48 -70.95 12.97
N TYR A 537 10.83 -70.36 11.97
CA TYR A 537 10.54 -68.93 11.89
C TYR A 537 9.66 -68.50 13.07
N GLN A 538 8.57 -69.20 13.36
CA GLN A 538 7.70 -68.87 14.48
C GLN A 538 8.40 -69.01 15.84
N LYS A 539 9.28 -70.01 16.00
CA LYS A 539 10.09 -70.19 17.22
C LYS A 539 11.13 -69.09 17.42
N ASN A 540 11.74 -68.61 16.34
CA ASN A 540 12.82 -67.62 16.35
C ASN A 540 12.49 -66.44 15.43
N LYS A 541 11.34 -65.79 15.67
CA LYS A 541 10.80 -64.75 14.80
C LYS A 541 11.79 -63.58 14.70
N PRO A 542 12.34 -63.26 13.51
CA PRO A 542 13.17 -62.08 13.32
C PRO A 542 12.39 -60.80 13.61
N LYS A 543 13.10 -59.71 13.89
CA LYS A 543 12.47 -58.39 13.86
C LYS A 543 12.03 -58.10 12.43
N ILE A 544 10.78 -57.71 12.27
CA ILE A 544 10.23 -57.32 10.97
C ILE A 544 10.98 -56.10 10.43
N ALA A 545 11.14 -56.02 9.11
CA ALA A 545 11.71 -54.85 8.43
C ALA A 545 10.72 -53.66 8.53
N VAL A 546 10.79 -52.92 9.63
CA VAL A 546 9.86 -51.82 9.94
C VAL A 546 9.89 -50.73 8.87
N GLU A 547 11.08 -50.45 8.32
CA GLU A 547 11.30 -49.50 7.23
C GLU A 547 10.54 -49.84 5.94
N PHE A 548 10.16 -51.11 5.75
CA PHE A 548 9.40 -51.60 4.59
C PHE A 548 7.89 -51.61 4.81
N VAL A 549 7.43 -51.40 6.05
CA VAL A 549 5.99 -51.37 6.36
C VAL A 549 5.29 -50.26 5.57
N GLU A 550 5.92 -49.09 5.47
CA GLU A 550 5.40 -47.97 4.67
C GLU A 550 5.37 -48.31 3.18
N VAL A 551 6.43 -48.93 2.64
CA VAL A 551 6.49 -49.40 1.25
C VAL A 551 5.34 -50.38 0.96
N PHE A 552 5.12 -51.34 1.86
CA PHE A 552 4.09 -52.35 1.70
C PHE A 552 2.68 -51.76 1.82
N PHE A 553 2.47 -50.83 2.75
CA PHE A 553 1.21 -50.10 2.89
C PHE A 553 0.88 -49.30 1.62
N GLU A 554 1.84 -48.51 1.12
CA GLU A 554 1.62 -47.65 -0.05
C GLU A 554 1.37 -48.45 -1.33
N LEU A 555 2.11 -49.55 -1.55
CA LEU A 555 2.01 -50.32 -2.79
C LEU A 555 0.94 -51.43 -2.77
N TYR A 556 0.53 -51.89 -1.59
CA TYR A 556 -0.33 -53.07 -1.39
C TYR A 556 -1.31 -52.89 -0.23
N GLU A 557 -1.96 -51.72 -0.16
CA GLU A 557 -2.94 -51.38 0.87
C GLU A 557 -4.02 -52.48 1.05
N GLU A 558 -4.45 -53.09 -0.06
CA GLU A 558 -5.44 -54.16 -0.09
C GLU A 558 -5.00 -55.41 0.70
N VAL A 559 -3.69 -55.69 0.73
CA VAL A 559 -3.11 -56.81 1.47
C VAL A 559 -2.82 -56.39 2.90
N TYR A 560 -2.19 -55.23 3.07
CA TYR A 560 -1.83 -54.69 4.39
C TYR A 560 -3.03 -54.63 5.34
N ASN A 561 -4.21 -54.28 4.81
CA ASN A 561 -5.41 -54.15 5.62
C ASN A 561 -5.90 -55.44 6.29
N THR A 562 -5.39 -56.59 5.85
CA THR A 562 -5.74 -57.91 6.40
C THR A 562 -4.91 -58.30 7.64
N SER A 563 -3.83 -57.58 7.98
CA SER A 563 -2.95 -57.90 9.11
C SER A 563 -2.96 -56.84 10.22
N PRO A 564 -3.54 -57.13 11.40
CA PRO A 564 -3.49 -56.24 12.56
C PRO A 564 -2.06 -55.99 13.09
N ASP A 565 -1.16 -56.97 12.97
CA ASP A 565 0.20 -56.89 13.50
C ASP A 565 1.07 -55.89 12.71
N LEU A 566 0.88 -55.84 11.39
CA LEU A 566 1.51 -54.82 10.54
C LEU A 566 0.98 -53.43 10.86
N LYS A 567 -0.32 -53.30 11.12
CA LYS A 567 -0.96 -52.04 11.51
C LYS A 567 -0.35 -51.46 12.77
N ASN A 568 -0.20 -52.29 13.79
CA ASN A 568 0.45 -51.87 15.04
C ASN A 568 1.90 -51.45 14.78
N SER A 569 2.65 -52.23 13.99
CA SER A 569 4.05 -51.92 13.67
C SER A 569 4.23 -50.60 12.91
N HIS A 570 3.32 -50.29 11.98
CA HIS A 570 3.30 -49.01 11.26
C HIS A 570 3.01 -47.85 12.21
N SER A 571 2.02 -47.98 13.11
CA SER A 571 1.71 -46.94 14.10
C SER A 571 2.88 -46.63 15.02
N TYR A 572 3.61 -47.65 15.49
CA TYR A 572 4.84 -47.45 16.26
C TYR A 572 5.92 -46.71 15.46
N TYR A 573 6.10 -47.04 14.18
CA TYR A 573 7.06 -46.36 13.30
C TYR A 573 6.74 -44.88 13.10
N LEU A 574 5.46 -44.53 12.89
CA LEU A 574 5.01 -43.15 12.73
C LEU A 574 5.22 -42.31 14.01
N ILE A 575 5.06 -42.93 15.19
CA ILE A 575 5.31 -42.29 16.49
C ILE A 575 6.80 -41.97 16.67
N ASP A 576 7.70 -42.91 16.35
CA ASP A 576 9.15 -42.72 16.50
C ASP A 576 9.74 -41.67 15.53
N TRP A 577 9.10 -41.44 14.38
CA TRP A 577 9.48 -40.40 13.41
C TRP A 577 8.82 -39.04 13.64
N GLY A 578 8.05 -38.87 14.72
CA GLY A 578 7.43 -37.60 15.09
C GLY A 578 6.28 -37.17 14.17
N PHE A 579 5.71 -38.09 13.37
CA PHE A 579 4.55 -37.85 12.54
C PHE A 579 3.24 -37.97 13.33
N TYR A 580 3.09 -37.15 14.37
CA TYR A 580 1.79 -36.72 14.90
C TYR A 580 1.92 -35.27 15.36
N SER A 581 1.50 -34.36 14.49
CA SER A 581 0.88 -33.10 14.93
C SER A 581 -0.60 -33.19 14.57
N GLU A 582 -1.38 -33.78 15.47
CA GLU A 582 -2.73 -33.35 15.89
C GLU A 582 -3.19 -34.18 17.09
#